data_AF-A0AAW4FM06-F1
#
_entry.id   AF-A0AAW4FM06-F1
#
_cell.length_a   1.000
_cell.length_b   1.000
_cell.length_c   1.000
_cell.angle_alpha   90.00
_cell.angle_beta   90.00
_cell.angle_gamma   90.00
#
_symmetry.space_group_name_H-M   'P 1'
#
loop_
_entity.id
_entity.type
_entity.pdbx_description
1 polymer ?
#
loop_
_entity_poly.entity_id
_entity_poly.type
_entity_poly.pdbx_seq_one_letter_code
_entity_poly.pdbx_strand_id
1 'polypeptide(L)'
;MGLKRGLNSSLLCGRNHGRDRVGQQGESHVTEKPEESLEARLKQLGEKIESKRPSEPDGAEARAAESRKGYAAAMKLSSEFIAGNVVGAFLGYLLDHFAGTGPWGMIIFLLLGFCAGVLNVLRSAGMVATLDSVKRSSGNDKTDGDDA
;
A
#
# COMPACT_ATOMS: atom_id res chain seq x y z
N MET A 1 -32.52 -3.42 -51.11
CA MET A 1 -31.49 -4.20 -51.87
C MET A 1 -30.20 -4.11 -51.08
N GLY A 2 -29.54 -5.15 -50.57
CA GLY A 2 -29.77 -6.59 -50.61
C GLY A 2 -29.04 -7.27 -49.45
N LEU A 3 -29.65 -8.37 -48.98
CA LEU A 3 -29.13 -9.37 -48.04
C LEU A 3 -28.03 -10.22 -48.68
N LYS A 4 -26.94 -10.50 -47.95
CA LYS A 4 -26.23 -11.80 -47.86
C LYS A 4 -25.47 -11.78 -46.51
N ARG A 5 -25.85 -12.47 -45.42
CA ARG A 5 -25.93 -13.92 -45.16
C ARG A 5 -24.72 -14.71 -45.67
N GLY A 6 -23.86 -15.08 -44.73
CA GLY A 6 -22.77 -16.05 -44.86
C GLY A 6 -22.41 -16.65 -43.51
N LEU A 7 -23.23 -17.61 -43.05
CA LEU A 7 -22.85 -18.64 -42.07
C LEU A 7 -22.07 -19.74 -42.82
N ASN A 8 -21.00 -20.27 -42.22
CA ASN A 8 -20.56 -21.68 -42.25
C ASN A 8 -19.24 -21.76 -41.46
N SER A 9 -19.19 -22.26 -40.22
CA SER A 9 -19.40 -23.65 -39.77
C SER A 9 -18.39 -24.63 -40.38
N SER A 10 -17.33 -24.91 -39.61
CA SER A 10 -16.45 -26.09 -39.69
C SER A 10 -15.55 -26.02 -38.43
N LEU A 11 -15.98 -26.58 -37.28
CA LEU A 11 -15.67 -27.94 -36.84
C LEU A 11 -14.18 -28.30 -36.92
N LEU A 12 -13.62 -28.50 -35.71
CA LEU A 12 -12.79 -29.63 -35.30
C LEU A 12 -11.79 -30.18 -36.33
N CYS A 13 -10.50 -29.93 -36.07
CA CYS A 13 -9.39 -30.89 -36.04
C CYS A 13 -8.13 -30.04 -35.82
N GLY A 14 -7.32 -30.17 -34.78
CA GLY A 14 -7.00 -31.31 -33.95
C GLY A 14 -5.51 -31.17 -33.59
N ARG A 15 -5.08 -32.06 -32.68
CA ARG A 15 -3.67 -32.41 -32.43
C ARG A 15 -2.90 -31.54 -31.44
N ASN A 16 -3.25 -31.82 -30.19
CA ASN A 16 -2.30 -32.20 -29.15
C ASN A 16 -1.00 -32.82 -29.72
N HIS A 17 0.15 -32.23 -29.41
CA HIS A 17 1.44 -32.87 -29.54
C HIS A 17 2.13 -32.80 -28.19
N GLY A 18 1.98 -33.89 -27.43
CA GLY A 18 2.86 -34.19 -26.33
C GLY A 18 4.29 -34.31 -26.85
N ARG A 19 5.21 -33.73 -26.09
CA ARG A 19 6.56 -34.27 -26.03
C ARG A 19 7.13 -34.01 -24.65
N ASP A 20 7.04 -35.06 -23.85
CA ASP A 20 7.87 -35.30 -22.69
C ASP A 20 9.34 -35.16 -23.07
N ARG A 21 10.09 -34.33 -22.35
CA ARG A 21 11.50 -34.58 -22.05
C ARG A 21 11.82 -34.08 -20.65
N VAL A 22 11.68 -35.00 -19.71
CA VAL A 22 12.63 -35.16 -18.61
C VAL A 22 14.03 -35.23 -19.20
N GLY A 23 14.96 -34.42 -18.70
CA GLY A 23 16.33 -34.44 -19.20
C GLY A 23 17.23 -33.39 -18.56
N GLN A 24 17.80 -33.75 -17.41
CA GLN A 24 19.17 -33.45 -16.99
C GLN A 24 19.55 -31.98 -16.72
N GLN A 25 19.60 -31.68 -15.42
CA GLN A 25 20.78 -31.04 -14.82
C GLN A 25 22.04 -31.83 -15.23
N GLY A 26 23.08 -31.12 -15.67
CA GLY A 26 24.40 -31.71 -15.91
C GLY A 26 25.16 -31.04 -17.04
N GLU A 27 25.92 -30.01 -16.69
CA GLU A 27 27.22 -29.63 -17.27
C GLU A 27 27.33 -29.49 -18.80
N SER A 28 27.33 -28.25 -19.26
CA SER A 28 28.18 -27.85 -20.39
C SER A 28 28.81 -26.50 -20.07
N HIS A 29 30.11 -26.55 -19.84
CA HIS A 29 31.00 -25.40 -19.84
C HIS A 29 30.89 -24.71 -21.21
N VAL A 30 30.02 -23.71 -21.28
CA VAL A 30 30.02 -22.73 -22.36
C VAL A 30 30.18 -21.39 -21.68
N THR A 31 31.32 -20.77 -21.96
CA THR A 31 31.60 -19.35 -21.77
C THR A 31 30.63 -18.51 -22.60
N GLU A 32 29.34 -18.59 -22.32
CA GLU A 32 28.35 -17.61 -22.76
C GLU A 32 28.27 -16.57 -21.66
N LYS A 33 29.11 -15.57 -21.85
CA LYS A 33 29.15 -14.26 -21.21
C LYS A 33 27.82 -13.88 -20.50
N PRO A 34 27.70 -14.06 -19.17
CA PRO A 34 26.51 -13.65 -18.40
C PRO A 34 26.20 -12.15 -18.52
N GLU A 35 27.21 -11.36 -18.92
CA GLU A 35 27.09 -9.97 -19.34
C GLU A 35 26.07 -9.77 -20.48
N GLU A 36 26.05 -10.61 -21.53
CA GLU A 36 25.05 -10.47 -22.61
C GLU A 36 23.62 -10.75 -22.15
N SER A 37 23.43 -11.68 -21.20
CA SER A 37 22.11 -11.97 -20.63
C SER A 37 21.60 -10.84 -19.74
N LEU A 38 22.50 -10.21 -18.97
CA LEU A 38 22.18 -9.03 -18.15
C LEU A 38 21.88 -7.82 -19.02
N GLU A 39 22.65 -7.60 -20.08
CA GLU A 39 22.40 -6.53 -21.06
C GLU A 39 21.06 -6.73 -21.77
N ALA A 40 20.73 -7.96 -22.16
CA ALA A 40 19.42 -8.28 -22.75
C ALA A 40 18.27 -7.99 -21.78
N ARG A 41 18.42 -8.32 -20.49
CA ARG A 41 17.44 -7.98 -19.43
C ARG A 41 17.35 -6.47 -19.24
N LEU A 42 18.48 -5.77 -19.10
CA LEU A 42 18.51 -4.32 -18.94
C LEU A 42 17.86 -3.61 -20.12
N LYS A 43 18.10 -4.09 -21.34
CA LYS A 43 17.47 -3.58 -22.56
C LYS A 43 15.96 -3.81 -22.56
N GLN A 44 15.51 -5.03 -22.22
CA GLN A 44 14.07 -5.32 -22.07
C GLN A 44 13.42 -4.48 -20.97
N LEU A 45 14.09 -4.28 -19.83
CA LEU A 45 13.59 -3.44 -18.74
C LEU A 45 13.52 -1.98 -19.17
N GLY A 46 14.53 -1.47 -19.87
CA GLY A 46 14.56 -0.11 -20.43
C GLY A 46 13.41 0.11 -21.40
N GLU A 47 13.17 -0.83 -22.31
CA GLU A 47 12.07 -0.78 -23.27
C GLU A 47 10.69 -0.84 -22.58
N LYS A 48 10.57 -1.62 -21.50
CA LYS A 48 9.35 -1.69 -20.66
C LYS A 48 9.13 -0.43 -19.83
N ILE A 49 10.20 0.24 -19.39
CA ILE A 49 10.11 1.52 -18.66
C ILE A 49 9.75 2.63 -19.63
N GLU A 50 10.35 2.66 -20.83
CA GLU A 50 10.09 3.69 -21.83
C GLU A 50 8.69 3.56 -22.42
N SER A 51 8.23 2.35 -22.75
CA SER A 51 6.84 2.12 -23.21
C SER A 51 5.77 2.41 -22.16
N LYS A 52 6.15 2.47 -20.87
CA LYS A 52 5.25 2.77 -19.75
C LYS A 52 5.54 4.11 -19.09
N ARG A 53 6.51 4.87 -19.62
CA ARG A 53 6.68 6.28 -19.30
C ARG A 53 5.52 6.99 -19.99
N PRO A 54 4.57 7.55 -19.23
CA PRO A 54 3.64 8.48 -19.84
C PRO A 54 4.47 9.65 -20.38
N SER A 55 4.48 9.80 -21.70
CA SER A 55 4.98 11.01 -22.35
C SER A 55 4.05 12.14 -21.92
N GLU A 56 4.42 12.91 -20.89
CA GLU A 56 3.95 14.27 -20.51
C GLU A 56 4.39 14.61 -19.05
N PRO A 57 4.57 15.89 -18.70
CA PRO A 57 5.00 16.36 -17.36
C PRO A 57 4.09 15.95 -16.19
N ASP A 58 2.86 15.52 -16.50
CA ASP A 58 1.83 15.12 -15.54
C ASP A 58 2.24 13.90 -14.69
N GLY A 59 3.02 12.97 -15.24
CA GLY A 59 3.51 11.80 -14.50
C GLY A 59 4.59 12.14 -13.44
N ALA A 60 5.42 13.14 -13.72
CA ALA A 60 6.42 13.64 -12.78
C ALA A 60 5.77 14.46 -11.66
N GLU A 61 4.77 15.27 -12.01
CA GLU A 61 4.01 16.06 -11.05
C GLU A 61 3.11 15.18 -10.16
N ALA A 62 2.48 14.14 -10.71
CA ALA A 62 1.73 13.14 -9.97
C ALA A 62 2.61 12.37 -8.98
N ARG A 63 3.82 11.94 -9.38
CA ARG A 63 4.79 11.30 -8.47
C ARG A 63 5.32 12.26 -7.41
N ALA A 64 5.55 13.52 -7.76
CA ALA A 64 5.96 14.55 -6.80
C ALA A 64 4.82 14.87 -5.82
N ALA A 65 3.57 14.88 -6.28
CA ALA A 65 2.39 15.05 -5.44
C ALA A 65 2.17 13.83 -4.52
N GLU A 66 2.34 12.61 -5.01
CA GLU A 66 2.29 11.38 -4.22
C GLU A 66 3.40 11.35 -3.16
N SER A 67 4.64 11.68 -3.56
CA SER A 67 5.78 11.78 -2.65
C SER A 67 5.56 12.85 -1.58
N ARG A 68 5.02 14.02 -1.94
CA ARG A 68 4.64 15.07 -0.99
C ARG A 68 3.53 14.62 -0.05
N LYS A 69 2.52 13.89 -0.54
CA LYS A 69 1.44 13.33 0.29
C LYS A 69 1.97 12.31 1.29
N GLY A 70 2.81 11.38 0.85
CA GLY A 70 3.46 10.38 1.73
C GLY A 70 4.35 11.03 2.79
N TYR A 71 5.15 12.03 2.39
CA TYR A 71 5.99 12.79 3.31
C TYR A 71 5.19 13.60 4.32
N ALA A 72 4.14 14.30 3.87
CA ALA A 72 3.26 15.07 4.75
C ALA A 72 2.52 14.17 5.76
N ALA A 73 2.10 12.98 5.34
CA ALA A 73 1.49 11.99 6.22
C ALA A 73 2.49 11.46 7.25
N ALA A 74 3.72 11.12 6.83
CA ALA A 74 4.77 10.66 7.73
C ALA A 74 5.16 11.74 8.76
N MET A 75 5.28 13.00 8.32
CA MET A 75 5.57 14.12 9.20
C MET A 75 4.47 14.35 10.24
N LYS A 76 3.20 14.35 9.82
CA LYS A 76 2.07 14.46 10.76
C LYS A 76 2.08 13.34 11.79
N LEU A 77 2.23 12.09 11.34
CA LEU A 77 2.23 10.93 12.22
C LEU A 77 3.38 10.98 13.23
N SER A 78 4.58 11.41 12.79
CA SER A 78 5.72 11.61 13.68
C SER A 78 5.47 12.72 14.70
N SER A 79 4.83 13.82 14.30
CA SER A 79 4.55 14.94 15.19
C SER A 79 3.52 14.58 16.26
N GLU A 80 2.48 13.82 15.92
CA GLU A 80 1.47 13.35 16.87
C GLU A 80 2.08 12.34 17.86
N PHE A 81 2.96 11.45 17.38
CA PHE A 81 3.69 10.50 18.21
C PHE A 81 4.60 11.21 19.23
N ILE A 82 5.41 12.16 18.76
CA ILE A 82 6.37 12.89 19.61
C ILE A 82 5.62 13.79 20.59
N ALA A 83 4.53 14.45 20.17
CA ALA A 83 3.70 15.26 21.06
C ALA A 83 3.17 14.45 22.25
N GLY A 84 2.63 13.24 22.00
CA GLY A 84 2.17 12.35 23.07
C GLY A 84 3.28 11.93 24.03
N ASN A 85 4.48 11.64 23.51
CA ASN A 85 5.64 11.30 24.34
C ASN A 85 6.13 12.49 25.17
N VAL A 86 6.22 13.69 24.59
CA VAL A 86 6.67 14.90 25.29
C VAL A 86 5.68 15.28 26.39
N VAL A 87 4.38 15.25 26.11
CA VAL A 87 3.34 15.52 27.12
C VAL A 87 3.37 14.48 28.23
N GLY A 88 3.50 13.18 27.89
CA GLY A 88 3.62 12.11 28.87
C GLY A 88 4.87 12.23 29.75
N ALA A 89 6.02 12.52 29.15
CA ALA A 89 7.26 12.75 29.88
C ALA A 89 7.17 14.00 30.78
N PHE A 90 6.57 15.09 30.29
CA PHE A 90 6.39 16.31 31.07
C PHE A 90 5.45 16.09 32.28
N LEU A 91 4.30 15.44 32.07
CA LEU A 91 3.39 15.06 33.16
C LEU A 91 4.04 14.06 34.12
N GLY A 92 4.74 13.06 33.59
CA GLY A 92 5.44 12.05 34.36
C GLY A 92 6.51 12.67 35.25
N TYR A 93 7.28 13.62 34.74
CA TYR A 93 8.29 14.37 35.49
C TYR A 93 7.66 15.20 36.62
N LEU A 94 6.56 15.89 36.33
CA LEU A 94 5.88 16.70 37.33
C LEU A 94 5.32 15.82 38.45
N LEU A 95 4.77 14.65 38.10
CA LEU A 95 4.25 13.69 39.07
C LEU A 95 5.36 13.06 39.92
N ASP A 96 6.48 12.70 39.31
CA ASP A 96 7.67 12.18 40.00
C ASP A 96 8.19 13.18 41.05
N HIS A 97 8.22 14.47 40.67
CA HIS A 97 8.66 15.55 41.54
C HIS A 97 7.72 15.76 42.74
N PHE A 98 6.40 15.67 42.52
CA PHE A 98 5.41 15.83 43.60
C PHE A 98 5.32 14.60 44.51
N ALA A 99 5.41 13.40 43.95
CA ALA A 99 5.29 12.16 44.70
C ALA A 99 6.54 11.82 45.52
N GLY A 100 7.70 12.41 45.18
CA GLY A 100 8.99 12.11 45.83
C GLY A 100 9.44 10.66 45.62
N THR A 101 8.68 9.89 44.83
CA THR A 101 9.07 8.59 44.32
C THR A 101 10.16 8.81 43.27
N GLY A 102 11.18 7.95 43.19
CA GLY A 102 12.11 7.97 42.05
C GLY A 102 11.39 7.77 40.71
N PRO A 103 12.09 7.62 39.56
CA PRO A 103 11.59 7.80 38.18
C PRO A 103 10.51 6.81 37.69
N TRP A 104 9.75 6.21 38.59
CA TRP A 104 8.57 5.40 38.36
C TRP A 104 7.47 6.16 37.60
N GLY A 105 7.21 7.42 37.93
CA GLY A 105 6.22 8.23 37.20
C GLY A 105 6.63 8.41 35.74
N MET A 106 7.91 8.73 35.54
CA MET A 106 8.53 8.84 34.22
C MET A 106 8.44 7.52 33.42
N ILE A 107 8.74 6.37 34.03
CA ILE A 107 8.70 5.06 33.34
C ILE A 107 7.28 4.72 32.89
N ILE A 108 6.28 4.85 33.79
CA ILE A 108 4.89 4.49 33.47
C ILE A 108 4.32 5.42 32.40
N PHE A 109 4.49 6.74 32.54
CA PHE A 109 3.97 7.69 31.56
C PHE A 109 4.70 7.61 30.21
N LEU A 110 5.99 7.27 30.20
CA LEU A 110 6.73 7.04 28.96
C LEU A 110 6.23 5.78 28.24
N LEU A 111 6.03 4.68 28.97
CA LEU A 111 5.45 3.46 28.40
C LEU A 111 4.03 3.68 27.89
N LEU A 112 3.22 4.43 28.64
CA LEU A 112 1.86 4.76 28.24
C LEU A 112 1.83 5.68 27.01
N GLY A 113 2.70 6.69 26.97
CA GLY A 113 2.88 7.59 25.83
C GLY A 113 3.39 6.87 24.59
N PHE A 114 4.33 5.95 24.75
CA PHE A 114 4.80 5.07 23.68
C PHE A 114 3.68 4.16 23.16
N CYS A 115 2.93 3.53 24.06
CA CYS A 115 1.79 2.68 23.70
C CYS A 115 0.71 3.47 22.95
N ALA A 116 0.34 4.65 23.46
CA ALA A 116 -0.59 5.57 22.79
C ALA A 116 -0.10 6.00 21.41
N GLY A 117 1.21 6.28 21.28
CA GLY A 117 1.83 6.61 20.01
C GLY A 117 1.81 5.45 19.01
N VAL A 118 2.16 4.25 19.44
CA VAL A 118 2.06 3.03 18.61
C VAL A 118 0.61 2.78 18.20
N LEU A 119 -0.35 2.93 19.11
CA LEU A 119 -1.78 2.82 18.81
C LEU A 119 -2.24 3.86 17.77
N ASN A 120 -1.71 5.10 17.81
CA ASN A 120 -1.98 6.11 16.79
C ASN A 120 -1.46 5.69 15.41
N VAL A 121 -0.24 5.14 15.34
CA VAL A 121 0.36 4.60 14.10
C VAL A 121 -0.45 3.42 13.55
N LEU A 122 -0.82 2.46 14.41
CA LEU A 122 -1.62 1.30 14.01
C LEU A 122 -3.02 1.72 13.53
N ARG A 123 -3.61 2.76 14.12
CA ARG A 123 -4.86 3.37 13.68
C ARG A 123 -4.72 4.03 12.31
N SER A 124 -3.65 4.80 12.08
CA SER A 124 -3.36 5.39 10.75
C SER A 124 -3.05 4.34 9.68
N ALA A 125 -2.47 3.20 10.07
CA ALA A 125 -2.21 2.07 9.18
C ALA A 125 -3.47 1.22 8.90
N GLY A 126 -4.63 1.57 9.46
CA GLY A 126 -5.90 0.87 9.22
C GLY A 126 -6.06 -0.46 9.96
N MET A 127 -5.16 -0.78 10.91
CA MET A 127 -5.25 -2.00 11.72
C MET A 127 -6.25 -1.88 12.88
N VAL A 128 -6.64 -0.65 13.25
CA VAL A 128 -7.65 -0.39 14.29
C VAL A 128 -8.83 0.32 13.64
N ALA A 129 -9.84 -0.47 13.24
CA ALA A 129 -11.09 0.05 12.68
C ALA A 129 -11.76 0.99 13.68
N THR A 130 -11.78 2.28 13.35
CA THR A 130 -12.55 3.27 14.09
C THR A 130 -14.01 3.02 13.73
N LEU A 131 -14.84 2.69 14.72
CA LEU A 131 -16.24 2.35 14.53
C LEU A 131 -16.96 3.42 13.69
N ASP A 132 -17.15 3.13 12.40
CA ASP A 132 -18.19 3.71 11.52
C ASP A 132 -19.61 3.34 11.99
N SER A 133 -19.77 2.91 13.24
CA SER A 133 -20.92 2.13 13.72
C SER A 133 -21.99 2.93 14.45
N VAL A 134 -21.80 4.22 14.76
CA VAL A 134 -22.77 4.95 15.61
C VAL A 134 -23.65 5.93 14.83
N LYS A 135 -23.32 6.30 13.58
CA LYS A 135 -24.10 7.31 12.83
C LYS A 135 -24.65 6.85 11.47
N ARG A 136 -25.01 5.56 11.36
CA ARG A 136 -25.92 5.09 10.30
C ARG A 136 -27.34 4.80 10.80
N SER A 137 -27.56 4.90 12.12
CA SER A 137 -28.83 4.51 12.77
C SER A 137 -29.74 5.67 13.21
N SER A 138 -29.40 6.93 12.90
CA SER A 138 -30.33 8.05 13.16
C SER A 138 -31.05 8.47 11.89
N GLY A 139 -31.98 7.61 11.46
CA GLY A 139 -33.26 8.01 10.89
C GLY A 139 -33.24 8.82 9.60
N ASN A 140 -32.90 8.16 8.49
CA ASN A 140 -33.67 8.36 7.26
C ASN A 140 -35.00 7.63 7.42
N ASP A 141 -35.89 8.20 8.24
CA ASP A 141 -37.30 7.82 8.31
C ASP A 141 -38.10 9.07 8.69
N LYS A 142 -38.40 9.88 7.69
CA LYS A 142 -39.61 10.70 7.65
C LYS A 142 -40.16 10.57 6.24
N THR A 143 -40.98 9.52 6.10
CA THR A 143 -42.30 9.56 5.48
C THR A 143 -42.43 10.33 4.19
N ASP A 144 -42.52 9.54 3.12
CA ASP A 144 -43.33 9.80 1.95
C ASP A 144 -44.62 10.56 2.31
N GLY A 145 -44.83 11.69 1.64
CA GLY A 145 -45.98 12.55 1.83
C GLY A 145 -46.03 13.66 0.77
N ASP A 146 -45.74 13.29 -0.48
CA ASP A 146 -46.36 13.95 -1.63
C ASP A 146 -47.67 13.21 -1.94
N ASP A 147 -48.62 13.93 -2.55
CA ASP A 147 -49.87 13.45 -3.17
C ASP A 147 -51.18 13.59 -2.36
N ALA A 148 -51.77 14.80 -2.39
CA ALA A 148 -53.13 15.12 -2.90
C ALA A 148 -53.77 16.34 -2.22
#